data_AF-S3D9U6-F1
#
_entry.id   AF-S3D9U6-F1
#
_cell.length_a   1.000
_cell.length_b   1.000
_cell.length_c   1.000
_cell.angle_alpha   90.00
_cell.angle_beta   90.00
_cell.angle_gamma   90.00
#
_symmetry.space_group_name_H-M   'P 1'
#
loop_
_entity.id
_entity.type
_entity.pdbx_description
1 polymer ?
#
loop_
_entity_poly.entity_id
_entity_poly.type
_entity_poly.pdbx_seq_one_letter_code
_entity_poly.pdbx_strand_id
1 'polypeptide(L)'
;MELASRKGSRKFVSGLAKCIGRDLQISPAQQTQWRVTKERGVQLFAPETGGRYEVFNERPLKPEIIRYCQQDVALLPILYNVYNAKLKADGEAFWRFIIRSESEERVRQSQSASYDGKSKDKAFGWDQESITRWTDDWNEDIMMEAMHGS
;
A
#
# COMPACT_ATOMS: atom_id res chain seq x y z
N MET A 1 -2.21 -5.12 0.87
CA MET A 1 -2.61 -5.50 2.25
C MET A 1 -3.70 -4.60 2.83
N GLU A 2 -3.54 -3.26 2.83
CA GLU A 2 -4.58 -2.35 3.38
C GLU A 2 -5.98 -2.62 2.78
N LEU A 3 -6.09 -2.63 1.44
CA LEU A 3 -7.35 -2.92 0.73
C LEU A 3 -8.01 -4.22 1.18
N ALA A 4 -7.23 -5.29 1.29
CA ALA A 4 -7.73 -6.59 1.72
C ALA A 4 -8.22 -6.55 3.18
N SER A 5 -7.46 -5.91 4.06
CA SER A 5 -7.73 -5.86 5.51
C SER A 5 -8.81 -4.86 5.94
N ARG A 6 -9.23 -3.94 5.05
CA ARG A 6 -10.18 -2.87 5.41
C ARG A 6 -11.62 -3.31 5.23
N LYS A 7 -12.52 -2.70 5.99
CA LYS A 7 -13.97 -2.82 5.78
C LYS A 7 -14.45 -1.67 4.88
N GLY A 8 -15.43 -1.95 4.01
CA GLY A 8 -16.03 -0.98 3.10
C GLY A 8 -15.42 -0.98 1.70
N SER A 9 -15.60 0.14 0.99
CA SER A 9 -15.17 0.30 -0.41
C SER A 9 -13.69 -0.02 -0.58
N ARG A 10 -13.33 -0.70 -1.68
CA ARG A 10 -11.94 -1.03 -2.09
C ARG A 10 -11.48 -0.26 -3.35
N LYS A 11 -12.31 0.64 -3.87
CA LYS A 11 -12.14 1.33 -5.15
C LYS A 11 -10.88 2.19 -5.27
N PHE A 12 -10.40 2.75 -4.15
CA PHE A 12 -9.20 3.61 -4.14
C PHE A 12 -8.21 3.16 -3.06
N VAL A 13 -6.91 3.25 -3.37
CA VAL A 13 -5.86 2.98 -2.38
C VAL A 13 -5.77 4.10 -1.34
N SER A 14 -5.43 3.73 -0.11
CA SER A 14 -5.11 4.68 0.95
C SER A 14 -3.63 5.05 0.87
N GLY A 15 -3.31 6.35 0.90
CA GLY A 15 -1.93 6.81 1.03
C GLY A 15 -1.33 6.44 2.39
N LEU A 16 -0.01 6.26 2.45
CA LEU A 16 0.71 5.80 3.66
C LEU A 16 0.37 6.59 4.93
N ALA A 17 0.21 7.92 4.82
CA ALA A 17 -0.19 8.78 5.94
C ALA A 17 -1.55 8.40 6.54
N LYS A 18 -2.52 8.05 5.69
CA LYS A 18 -3.86 7.60 6.12
C LYS A 18 -3.77 6.22 6.79
N CYS A 19 -3.00 5.30 6.20
CA CYS A 19 -2.75 3.97 6.78
C CYS A 19 -2.14 4.08 8.18
N ILE A 20 -1.06 4.86 8.33
CA ILE A 20 -0.42 5.09 9.63
C ILE A 20 -1.41 5.69 10.63
N GLY A 21 -2.14 6.73 10.22
CA GLY A 21 -3.05 7.43 11.12
C GLY A 21 -4.28 6.64 11.56
N ARG A 22 -4.75 5.71 10.72
CA ARG A 22 -5.95 4.90 10.99
C ARG A 22 -5.60 3.60 11.69
N ASP A 23 -4.52 2.96 11.28
CA ASP A 23 -4.24 1.57 11.63
C ASP A 23 -3.11 1.40 12.64
N LEU A 24 -2.30 2.44 12.90
CA LEU A 24 -1.31 2.42 13.97
C LEU A 24 -1.82 3.18 15.20
N GLN A 25 -1.62 2.60 16.38
CA GLN A 25 -1.89 3.24 17.67
C GLN A 25 -0.76 4.22 18.01
N ILE A 26 -0.66 5.33 17.27
CA ILE A 26 0.26 6.42 17.56
C ILE A 26 -0.49 7.59 18.20
N SER A 27 0.15 8.31 19.11
CA SER A 27 -0.47 9.47 19.74
C SER A 27 -0.72 10.59 18.72
N PRO A 28 -1.72 11.47 18.94
CA PRO A 28 -1.94 12.63 18.08
C PRO A 28 -0.70 13.52 17.90
N ALA A 29 0.12 13.62 18.96
CA ALA A 29 1.39 14.36 18.93
C ALA A 29 2.42 13.69 18.00
N GLN A 30 2.61 12.37 18.11
CA GLN A 30 3.51 11.60 17.23
C GLN A 30 3.06 11.68 15.77
N GLN A 31 1.75 11.58 15.52
CA GLN A 31 1.21 11.71 14.17
C GLN A 31 1.46 13.10 13.58
N THR A 32 1.32 14.15 14.39
CA THR A 32 1.59 15.53 13.97
C THR A 32 3.07 15.74 13.67
N GLN A 33 3.96 15.24 14.54
CA GLN A 33 5.40 15.32 14.30
C GLN A 33 5.82 14.56 13.04
N TRP A 34 5.24 13.38 12.80
CA TRP A 34 5.47 12.60 11.58
C TRP A 34 5.03 13.37 10.33
N ARG A 35 3.81 13.96 10.33
CA ARG A 35 3.31 14.78 9.22
C ARG A 35 4.20 15.99 8.94
N VAL A 36 4.56 16.77 9.97
CA VAL A 36 5.39 17.97 9.82
C VAL A 36 6.77 17.62 9.24
N THR A 37 7.38 16.52 9.70
CA THR A 37 8.67 16.08 9.18
C THR A 37 8.56 15.64 7.72
N LYS A 38 7.48 14.92 7.38
CA LYS A 38 7.20 14.51 6.01
C LYS A 38 6.99 15.71 5.08
N GLU A 39 6.19 16.68 5.50
CA GLU A 39 5.92 17.92 4.74
C GLU A 39 7.18 18.73 4.49
N ARG A 40 8.07 18.86 5.48
CA ARG A 40 9.38 19.51 5.31
C ARG A 40 10.23 18.83 4.25
N GLY A 41 10.22 17.49 4.21
CA GLY A 41 10.89 16.74 3.16
C GLY A 41 10.30 17.00 1.78
N VAL A 42 8.96 16.92 1.66
CA VAL A 42 8.22 17.18 0.42
C VAL A 42 8.54 18.56 -0.14
N GLN A 43 8.53 19.60 0.70
CA GLN A 43 8.86 20.97 0.28
C GLN A 43 10.23 21.11 -0.39
N LEU A 44 11.18 20.24 -0.05
CA LEU A 44 12.52 20.30 -0.60
C LEU A 44 12.63 19.64 -1.98
N PHE A 45 11.84 18.58 -2.25
CA PHE A 45 11.97 17.83 -3.50
C PHE A 45 10.84 18.04 -4.50
N ALA A 46 9.65 18.47 -4.04
CA ALA A 46 8.44 18.51 -4.84
C ALA A 46 8.30 19.88 -5.55
N PRO A 47 8.37 19.93 -6.90
CA PRO A 47 8.32 21.19 -7.66
C PRO A 47 7.06 22.01 -7.43
N GLU A 48 5.93 21.36 -7.19
CA GLU A 48 4.64 21.99 -6.85
C GLU A 48 4.68 22.84 -5.57
N THR A 49 5.70 22.64 -4.73
CA THR A 49 5.93 23.41 -3.50
C THR A 49 7.22 24.25 -3.55
N GLY A 50 7.81 24.41 -4.74
CA GLY A 50 9.07 25.14 -4.92
C GLY A 50 10.33 24.30 -4.68
N GLY A 51 10.18 22.98 -4.49
CA GLY A 51 11.28 22.04 -4.37
C GLY A 51 11.87 21.61 -5.71
N ARG A 52 12.87 20.73 -5.67
CA ARG A 52 13.49 20.15 -6.88
C ARG A 52 13.93 18.71 -6.64
N TYR A 53 13.65 17.81 -7.57
CA TYR A 53 13.98 16.39 -7.40
C TYR A 53 15.50 16.16 -7.24
N GLU A 54 16.33 17.06 -7.78
CA GLU A 54 17.79 17.02 -7.72
C GLU A 54 18.33 17.10 -6.29
N VAL A 55 17.51 17.50 -5.30
CA VAL A 55 17.91 17.48 -3.90
C VAL A 55 18.33 16.08 -3.42
N PHE A 56 17.80 15.02 -4.05
CA PHE A 56 18.22 13.64 -3.79
C PHE A 56 19.62 13.30 -4.36
N ASN A 57 20.13 14.11 -5.28
CA ASN A 57 21.46 13.94 -5.89
C ASN A 57 22.56 14.70 -5.12
N GLU A 58 22.20 15.65 -4.26
CA GLU A 58 23.14 16.45 -3.47
C GLU A 58 23.92 15.59 -2.46
N ARG A 59 25.21 15.90 -2.25
CA ARG A 59 26.05 15.23 -1.25
C ARG A 59 26.84 16.26 -0.42
N PRO A 60 26.87 16.16 0.93
CA PRO A 60 26.10 15.21 1.73
C PRO A 60 24.58 15.45 1.58
N LEU A 61 23.78 14.40 1.77
CA LEU A 61 22.33 14.52 1.67
C LEU A 61 21.80 15.42 2.80
N LYS A 62 20.86 16.31 2.49
CA LYS A 62 20.26 17.20 3.51
C LYS A 62 19.64 16.38 4.64
N PRO A 63 19.86 16.73 5.93
CA PRO A 63 19.30 16.01 7.07
C PRO A 63 17.76 15.87 7.03
N GLU A 64 17.06 16.83 6.43
CA GLU A 64 15.62 16.81 6.22
C GLU A 64 15.20 15.69 5.25
N ILE A 65 15.95 15.51 4.16
CA ILE A 65 15.70 14.45 3.18
C ILE A 65 16.00 13.08 3.79
N ILE A 66 17.08 12.96 4.57
CA ILE A 66 17.39 11.72 5.31
C ILE A 66 16.22 11.35 6.23
N ARG A 67 15.73 12.31 7.02
CA ARG A 67 14.60 12.11 7.95
C ARG A 67 13.31 11.74 7.21
N TYR A 68 13.04 12.41 6.09
CA TYR A 68 11.91 12.07 5.21
C TYR A 68 11.98 10.62 4.74
N CYS A 69 13.11 10.21 4.15
CA CYS A 69 13.29 8.84 3.65
C CYS A 69 13.15 7.80 4.77
N GLN A 70 13.74 8.06 5.93
CA GLN A 70 13.63 7.19 7.09
C GLN A 70 12.16 7.02 7.52
N GLN A 71 11.39 8.09 7.57
CA GLN A 71 9.98 8.05 8.00
C GLN A 71 9.06 7.28 7.04
N ASP A 72 9.38 7.27 5.74
CA ASP A 72 8.59 6.54 4.74
C ASP A 72 8.72 5.02 4.87
N VAL A 73 9.81 4.53 5.48
CA VAL A 73 10.07 3.09 5.61
C VAL A 73 9.98 2.57 7.05
N ALA A 74 10.26 3.40 8.05
CA ALA A 74 10.40 2.97 9.45
C ALA A 74 9.13 2.31 10.03
N LEU A 75 7.96 2.76 9.60
CA LEU A 75 6.67 2.25 10.10
C LEU A 75 6.08 1.12 9.26
N LEU A 76 6.66 0.80 8.10
CA LEU A 76 6.13 -0.23 7.20
C LEU A 76 6.10 -1.63 7.83
N PRO A 77 7.12 -2.10 8.59
CA PRO A 77 7.06 -3.40 9.23
C PRO A 77 5.95 -3.51 10.28
N ILE A 78 5.71 -2.44 11.04
CA ILE A 78 4.63 -2.39 12.04
C ILE A 78 3.28 -2.44 11.34
N LEU A 79 3.10 -1.64 10.28
CA LEU A 79 1.89 -1.62 9.48
C LEU A 79 1.62 -2.97 8.81
N TYR A 80 2.66 -3.63 8.31
CA TYR A 80 2.59 -4.99 7.79
C TYR A 80 2.06 -5.95 8.86
N ASN A 81 2.61 -5.93 10.07
CA ASN A 81 2.16 -6.81 11.16
C ASN A 81 0.69 -6.60 11.51
N VAL A 82 0.21 -5.34 11.56
CA VAL A 82 -1.20 -5.02 11.80
C VAL A 82 -2.10 -5.64 10.74
N TYR A 83 -1.76 -5.47 9.45
CA TYR A 83 -2.58 -6.04 8.37
C TYR A 83 -2.47 -7.56 8.31
N ASN A 84 -1.28 -8.11 8.51
CA ASN A 84 -1.05 -9.55 8.50
C ASN A 84 -1.83 -10.26 9.61
N ALA A 85 -1.90 -9.67 10.81
CA ALA A 85 -2.69 -10.20 11.91
C ALA A 85 -4.18 -10.29 11.54
N LYS A 86 -4.75 -9.24 10.92
CA LYS A 86 -6.14 -9.24 10.42
C LYS A 86 -6.35 -10.34 9.38
N LEU A 87 -5.43 -10.48 8.43
CA LEU A 87 -5.55 -11.42 7.31
C LEU A 87 -5.26 -12.87 7.67
N LYS A 88 -4.72 -13.14 8.87
CA LYS A 88 -4.55 -14.49 9.40
C LYS A 88 -5.80 -15.03 10.09
N ALA A 89 -6.82 -14.20 10.32
CA ALA A 89 -8.07 -14.65 10.89
C ALA A 89 -8.78 -15.67 9.96
N ASP A 90 -9.66 -16.46 10.57
CA ASP A 90 -10.49 -17.41 9.83
C ASP A 90 -11.42 -16.68 8.84
N GLY A 91 -11.64 -17.27 7.68
CA GLY A 91 -12.42 -16.67 6.59
C GLY A 91 -11.66 -15.69 5.69
N GLU A 92 -10.40 -15.38 5.99
CA GLU A 92 -9.59 -14.41 5.21
C GLU A 92 -8.71 -15.07 4.12
N ALA A 93 -8.87 -16.38 3.88
CA ALA A 93 -8.06 -17.14 2.92
C ALA A 93 -8.12 -16.57 1.50
N PHE A 94 -9.32 -16.22 1.04
CA PHE A 94 -9.56 -15.54 -0.22
C PHE A 94 -8.69 -14.27 -0.36
N TRP A 95 -8.72 -13.40 0.65
CA TRP A 95 -7.97 -12.15 0.60
C TRP A 95 -6.45 -12.35 0.60
N ARG A 96 -5.95 -13.39 1.29
CA ARG A 96 -4.52 -13.76 1.22
C ARG A 96 -4.11 -14.20 -0.19
N PHE A 97 -4.96 -14.98 -0.86
CA PHE A 97 -4.75 -15.38 -2.25
C PHE A 97 -4.74 -14.17 -3.19
N ILE A 98 -5.74 -13.28 -3.08
CA ILE A 98 -5.80 -12.06 -3.90
C ILE A 98 -4.58 -11.16 -3.68
N ILE A 99 -4.14 -10.95 -2.42
CA ILE A 99 -2.92 -10.17 -2.16
C ILE A 99 -1.72 -10.77 -2.86
N ARG A 100 -1.55 -12.09 -2.82
CA ARG A 100 -0.43 -12.76 -3.47
C ARG A 100 -0.48 -12.54 -4.98
N SER A 101 -1.60 -12.88 -5.62
CA SER A 101 -1.80 -12.73 -7.07
C SER A 101 -1.55 -11.28 -7.52
N GLU A 102 -2.17 -10.30 -6.84
CA GLU A 102 -2.02 -8.88 -7.15
C GLU A 102 -0.60 -8.35 -6.90
N SER A 103 0.12 -8.90 -5.92
CA SER A 103 1.52 -8.51 -5.67
C SER A 103 2.44 -9.02 -6.77
N GLU A 104 2.26 -10.27 -7.20
CA GLU A 104 2.98 -10.87 -8.33
C GLU A 104 2.70 -10.10 -9.63
N GLU A 105 1.43 -9.75 -9.89
CA GLU A 105 1.01 -8.91 -11.02
C GLU A 105 1.70 -7.55 -11.00
N ARG A 106 1.67 -6.84 -9.88
CA ARG A 106 2.29 -5.50 -9.75
C ARG A 106 3.80 -5.54 -9.99
N VAL A 107 4.47 -6.59 -9.50
CA VAL A 107 5.90 -6.80 -9.78
C VAL A 107 6.11 -6.98 -11.28
N ARG A 108 5.33 -7.84 -11.93
CA ARG A 108 5.44 -8.07 -13.39
C ARG A 108 5.20 -6.79 -14.19
N GLN A 109 4.15 -6.03 -13.85
CA GLN A 109 3.83 -4.75 -14.49
C GLN A 109 4.94 -3.71 -14.31
N SER A 110 5.58 -3.66 -13.13
CA SER A 110 6.67 -2.71 -12.87
C SER A 110 7.90 -2.93 -13.75
N GLN A 111 8.04 -4.13 -14.32
CA GLN A 111 9.15 -4.49 -15.22
C GLN A 111 8.79 -4.32 -16.70
N SER A 112 7.56 -3.90 -17.04
CA SER A 112 7.16 -3.72 -18.43
C SER A 112 7.72 -2.43 -19.02
N ALA A 113 7.99 -2.42 -20.33
CA ALA A 113 8.46 -1.23 -21.04
C ALA A 113 7.42 -0.09 -21.05
N SER A 114 6.13 -0.40 -20.84
CA SER A 114 5.03 0.54 -20.81
C SER A 114 4.66 1.02 -19.39
N TYR A 115 5.46 0.66 -18.38
CA TYR A 115 5.15 1.03 -17.00
C TYR A 115 5.27 2.54 -16.77
N ASP A 116 4.13 3.19 -16.53
CA ASP A 116 4.07 4.55 -16.02
C ASP A 116 3.76 4.55 -14.52
N GLY A 117 4.78 4.81 -13.70
CA GLY A 117 4.65 4.91 -12.25
C GLY A 117 3.89 6.16 -11.77
N LYS A 118 3.66 7.14 -12.65
CA LYS A 118 2.97 8.41 -12.33
C LYS A 118 1.55 8.46 -12.90
N SER A 119 1.05 7.37 -13.49
CA SER A 119 -0.30 7.34 -14.05
C SER A 119 -1.35 7.55 -12.95
N LYS A 120 -2.47 8.21 -13.31
CA LYS A 120 -3.59 8.43 -12.37
C LYS A 120 -4.19 7.11 -11.88
N ASP A 121 -4.04 6.04 -12.65
CA ASP A 121 -4.60 4.73 -12.32
C ASP A 121 -3.94 4.08 -11.11
N LYS A 122 -2.75 4.55 -10.70
CA LYS A 122 -2.10 4.09 -9.46
C LYS A 122 -2.91 4.43 -8.20
N ALA A 123 -3.90 5.31 -8.30
CA ALA A 123 -4.84 5.62 -7.22
C ALA A 123 -5.98 4.60 -7.09
N PHE A 124 -6.28 3.81 -8.13
CA PHE A 124 -7.36 2.82 -8.08
C PHE A 124 -6.92 1.56 -7.32
N GLY A 125 -7.88 1.01 -6.58
CA GLY A 125 -7.79 -0.30 -5.93
C GLY A 125 -8.62 -1.31 -6.69
N TRP A 126 -9.51 -2.01 -5.98
CA TRP A 126 -10.39 -3.03 -6.55
C TRP A 126 -11.82 -2.54 -6.58
N ASP A 127 -12.44 -2.58 -7.76
CA ASP A 127 -13.88 -2.32 -7.91
C ASP A 127 -14.72 -3.55 -7.51
N GLN A 128 -16.03 -3.33 -7.40
CA GLN A 128 -16.94 -4.37 -6.94
C GLN A 128 -17.09 -5.51 -7.95
N GLU A 129 -17.03 -5.20 -9.25
CA GLU A 129 -17.15 -6.20 -10.32
C GLU A 129 -15.98 -7.18 -10.30
N SER A 130 -14.76 -6.66 -10.18
CA SER A 130 -13.54 -7.47 -10.05
C SER A 130 -13.59 -8.34 -8.80
N ILE A 131 -14.03 -7.80 -7.67
CA ILE A 131 -14.16 -8.55 -6.42
C ILE A 131 -15.19 -9.68 -6.56
N THR A 132 -16.35 -9.40 -7.16
CA THR A 132 -17.38 -10.42 -7.40
C THR A 132 -16.82 -11.54 -8.28
N ARG A 133 -16.23 -11.20 -9.43
CA ARG A 133 -15.63 -12.19 -10.32
C ARG A 133 -14.59 -13.05 -9.60
N TRP A 134 -13.65 -12.43 -8.89
CA TRP A 134 -12.64 -13.19 -8.15
C TRP A 134 -13.22 -14.10 -7.07
N THR A 135 -14.32 -13.67 -6.43
CA THR A 135 -15.01 -14.46 -5.42
C THR A 135 -15.68 -15.68 -6.05
N ASP A 136 -16.31 -15.50 -7.21
CA ASP A 136 -16.94 -16.58 -7.95
C ASP A 136 -15.89 -17.59 -8.44
N ASP A 137 -14.81 -17.11 -9.07
CA ASP A 137 -13.67 -17.93 -9.53
C ASP A 137 -13.08 -18.75 -8.35
N TRP A 138 -12.84 -18.09 -7.21
CA TRP A 138 -12.31 -18.74 -6.00
C TRP A 138 -13.25 -19.81 -5.45
N ASN A 139 -14.56 -19.56 -5.44
CA ASN A 139 -15.54 -20.53 -4.96
C ASN A 139 -15.62 -21.73 -5.90
N GLU A 140 -15.59 -21.52 -7.22
CA GLU A 140 -15.56 -22.59 -8.21
C GLU A 140 -14.32 -23.47 -8.04
N ASP A 141 -13.13 -22.87 -7.87
CA ASP A 141 -11.88 -23.61 -7.65
C ASP A 141 -11.94 -24.47 -6.38
N ILE A 142 -12.39 -23.90 -5.26
CA ILE A 142 -12.54 -24.63 -3.99
C ILE A 142 -13.53 -25.78 -4.12
N MET A 143 -14.65 -25.57 -4.84
CA MET A 143 -15.64 -26.61 -5.07
C MET A 143 -15.11 -27.72 -5.99
N MET A 144 -14.34 -27.38 -7.02
CA MET A 144 -13.69 -28.36 -7.89
C MET A 144 -12.66 -29.19 -7.12
N GLU A 145 -11.80 -28.57 -6.30
CA GLU A 145 -10.84 -29.30 -5.47
C GLU A 145 -11.52 -30.29 -4.51
N ALA A 146 -12.63 -29.89 -3.88
CA ALA A 146 -13.40 -30.76 -3.00
C ALA A 146 -14.04 -31.95 -3.73
N MET A 147 -14.44 -31.78 -4.99
CA MET A 147 -15.08 -32.83 -5.80
C MET A 147 -14.08 -33.83 -6.41
N HIS A 148 -12.84 -33.41 -6.65
CA HIS A 148 -11.80 -34.26 -7.24
C HIS A 148 -10.83 -34.85 -6.19
N GLY A 149 -10.95 -34.44 -4.93
CA GLY A 149 -10.23 -34.98 -3.78
C GLY A 149 -11.08 -35.92 -2.93
N SER A 150 -11.43 -37.10 -3.44
CA SER A 150 -11.97 -38.25 -2.68
C SER A 150 -11.49 -39.57 -3.29
#